data_AF-A0A0G4L1D0-F1
#
_entry.id   AF-A0A0G4L1D0-F1
#
_cell.length_a   1.000
_cell.length_b   1.000
_cell.length_c   1.000
_cell.angle_alpha   90.00
_cell.angle_beta   90.00
_cell.angle_gamma   90.00
#
_symmetry.space_group_name_H-M   'P 1'
#
loop_
_entity.id
_entity.type
_entity.pdbx_description
1 polymer ?
#
loop_
_entity_poly.entity_id
_entity_poly.type
_entity_poly.pdbx_seq_one_letter_code
_entity_poly.pdbx_strand_id
1 'polypeptide(L)'
;MPSASHIATWGLLPITLGAVYLYLLERRIARAAMLSSGRRAHRPSAASSSSAAAATPPLPLSLPQDVASNPSTWVLAYERAVSNPVPARRVSQHQAQQQPTAPDAKPSAGKTEAPRLLRAYARTVHSAFSWTPQAFAIRASIPEPAIRRSFDAAWIQNLAFDEGDLVNGVYKVAYRGPGRVPGSERVELVIEAPPSWTGPEVRGIIVAEVRGGAEAEAEAEAEAKAARQVVFVNETWLWRREGEKATMLETAVGKWFHGLLAGWLVMRGIAGVTTENG
;
A
#
# COMPACT_ATOMS: atom_id res chain seq x y z
N MET A 1 -5.98 2.73 52.02
CA MET A 1 -6.30 3.59 50.86
C MET A 1 -5.04 3.69 50.01
N PRO A 2 -5.06 3.27 48.74
CA PRO A 2 -3.88 3.39 47.88
C PRO A 2 -3.58 4.87 47.65
N SER A 3 -2.31 5.28 47.83
CA SER A 3 -1.92 6.68 47.68
C SER A 3 -2.08 7.14 46.22
N ALA A 4 -2.48 8.39 46.03
CA ALA A 4 -2.70 9.01 44.71
C ALA A 4 -1.48 8.87 43.76
N SER A 5 -0.29 8.68 44.32
CA SER A 5 0.97 8.48 43.60
C SER A 5 1.00 7.18 42.79
N HIS A 6 0.34 6.11 43.23
CA HIS A 6 0.32 4.84 42.49
C HIS A 6 -0.66 4.85 41.31
N ILE A 7 -1.77 5.57 41.42
CA ILE A 7 -2.80 5.65 40.36
C ILE A 7 -2.26 6.40 39.13
N ALA A 8 -1.43 7.43 39.33
CA ALA A 8 -0.80 8.17 38.24
C ALA A 8 0.25 7.33 37.46
N THR A 9 1.01 6.47 38.15
CA THR A 9 2.09 5.68 37.54
C THR A 9 1.58 4.54 36.64
N TRP A 10 0.44 3.93 36.98
CA TRP A 10 -0.17 2.88 36.15
C TRP A 10 -0.94 3.43 34.94
N GLY A 11 -1.52 4.63 35.04
CA GLY A 11 -2.23 5.26 33.92
C GLY A 11 -1.32 5.74 32.78
N LEU A 12 -0.07 6.10 33.10
CA LEU A 12 0.91 6.55 32.10
C LEU A 12 1.58 5.39 31.36
N LEU A 13 1.64 4.18 31.93
CA LEU A 13 2.39 3.05 31.38
C LEU A 13 1.87 2.56 30.01
N PRO A 14 0.55 2.46 29.75
CA PRO A 14 0.05 2.14 28.41
C PRO A 14 0.34 3.23 27.38
N ILE A 15 0.29 4.50 27.80
CA ILE A 15 0.54 5.65 26.92
C ILE A 15 2.03 5.70 26.55
N THR A 16 2.93 5.55 27.52
CA THR A 16 4.37 5.54 27.28
C THR A 16 4.79 4.33 26.45
N LEU A 17 4.25 3.14 26.72
CA LEU A 17 4.52 1.94 25.93
C LEU A 17 4.02 2.09 24.49
N GLY A 18 2.83 2.67 24.29
CA GLY A 18 2.29 2.97 22.97
C GLY A 18 3.15 3.97 22.20
N ALA A 19 3.58 5.06 22.84
CA ALA A 19 4.46 6.05 22.23
C ALA A 19 5.83 5.46 21.86
N VAL A 20 6.43 4.65 22.75
CA VAL A 20 7.69 3.94 22.47
C VAL A 20 7.51 2.97 21.30
N TYR A 21 6.40 2.23 21.24
CA TYR A 21 6.11 1.33 20.13
C TYR A 21 6.00 2.09 18.80
N LEU A 22 5.24 3.19 18.76
CA LEU A 22 5.08 4.02 17.56
C LEU A 22 6.42 4.62 17.11
N TYR A 23 7.25 5.09 18.05
CA TYR A 23 8.58 5.59 17.74
C TYR A 23 9.50 4.51 17.15
N LEU A 24 9.52 3.32 17.74
CA LEU A 24 10.30 2.19 17.23
C LEU A 24 9.79 1.73 15.86
N LEU A 25 8.48 1.74 15.64
CA LEU A 25 7.85 1.42 14.38
C LEU A 25 8.23 2.43 13.29
N GLU A 26 8.14 3.73 13.58
CA GLU A 26 8.56 4.80 12.67
C GLU A 26 10.03 4.64 12.27
N ARG A 27 10.92 4.36 13.23
CA ARG A 27 12.34 4.06 12.96
C ARG A 27 12.56 2.81 12.12
N ARG A 28 11.70 1.79 12.23
CA ARG A 28 11.79 0.60 11.38
C ARG A 28 11.35 0.91 9.96
N ILE A 29 10.25 1.66 9.81
CA ILE A 29 9.73 2.09 8.51
C ILE A 29 10.73 3.00 7.79
N ALA A 30 11.28 4.00 8.47
CA ALA A 30 12.28 4.91 7.88
C ALA A 30 13.54 4.19 7.38
N ARG A 31 13.86 3.01 7.94
CA ARG A 31 14.96 2.15 7.48
C ARG A 31 14.56 1.17 6.37
N ALA A 32 13.28 0.93 6.16
CA ALA A 32 12.76 -0.08 5.25
C ALA A 32 12.10 0.51 4.00
N ALA A 33 11.60 1.74 4.08
CA ALA A 33 10.85 2.39 3.01
C ALA A 33 11.02 3.91 3.02
N MET A 34 10.95 4.50 1.83
CA MET A 34 10.81 5.93 1.62
C MET A 34 9.32 6.29 1.59
N LEU A 35 8.91 7.22 2.45
CA LEU A 35 7.56 7.77 2.48
C LEU A 35 7.55 9.15 1.82
N SER A 36 6.50 9.43 1.05
CA SER A 36 6.25 10.75 0.47
C SER A 36 4.76 11.03 0.45
N SER A 37 4.36 12.28 0.70
CA SER A 37 2.96 12.70 0.62
C SER A 37 2.87 14.11 0.08
N GLY A 38 1.73 14.47 -0.47
CA GLY A 38 1.55 15.78 -1.06
C GLY A 38 0.14 16.04 -1.56
N ARG A 39 -0.04 17.23 -2.11
CA ARG A 39 -1.19 17.59 -2.93
C ARG A 39 -0.69 17.80 -4.35
N ARG A 40 -1.44 17.36 -5.35
CA ARG A 40 -1.18 17.71 -6.75
C ARG A 40 -1.45 19.21 -6.92
N ALA A 41 -0.46 19.93 -7.43
CA ALA A 41 -0.61 21.35 -7.71
C ALA A 41 -1.62 21.57 -8.84
N HIS A 42 -2.35 22.68 -8.74
CA HIS A 42 -3.39 23.10 -9.68
C HIS A 42 -2.89 23.39 -11.10
N ARG A 43 -1.58 23.68 -11.21
CA ARG A 43 -0.87 24.02 -12.43
C ARG A 43 0.56 23.54 -12.27
N PRO A 44 1.20 22.93 -13.29
CA PRO A 44 2.64 22.83 -13.28
C PRO A 44 3.18 24.26 -13.31
N SER A 45 3.75 24.74 -12.20
CA SER A 45 4.54 25.98 -12.25
C SER A 45 5.72 25.70 -13.16
N ALA A 46 5.85 26.43 -14.26
CA ALA A 46 6.99 26.36 -15.17
C ALA A 46 8.30 26.88 -14.53
N ALA A 47 8.31 27.17 -13.23
CA ALA A 47 9.43 27.72 -12.51
C ALA A 47 9.81 26.82 -11.33
N SER A 48 10.53 25.73 -11.61
CA SER A 48 11.46 25.11 -10.67
C SER A 48 12.35 24.07 -11.37
N SER A 49 13.07 24.50 -12.40
CA SER A 49 14.24 23.80 -12.89
C SER A 49 15.44 24.06 -11.96
N SER A 50 15.52 23.35 -10.83
CA SER A 50 16.78 22.88 -10.21
C SER A 50 16.53 22.35 -8.80
N SER A 51 17.25 21.27 -8.46
CA SER A 51 17.36 20.58 -7.17
C SER A 51 16.26 19.54 -6.87
N ALA A 52 16.54 18.28 -7.27
CA ALA A 52 16.12 17.02 -6.64
C ALA A 52 14.83 16.99 -5.80
N ALA A 53 13.75 17.61 -6.29
CA ALA A 53 12.43 17.46 -5.71
C ALA A 53 11.98 16.04 -6.03
N ALA A 54 11.62 15.26 -5.00
CA ALA A 54 11.02 13.94 -5.19
C ALA A 54 9.87 14.07 -6.20
N ALA A 55 10.05 13.50 -7.40
CA ALA A 55 9.11 13.69 -8.50
C ALA A 55 7.70 13.30 -8.04
N THR A 56 6.73 14.21 -8.25
CA THR A 56 5.33 13.93 -7.93
C THR A 56 4.92 12.62 -8.60
N PRO A 57 4.31 11.68 -7.87
CA PRO A 57 3.98 10.38 -8.43
C PRO A 57 3.01 10.52 -9.62
N PRO A 58 3.13 9.63 -10.62
CA PRO A 58 2.19 9.61 -11.74
C PRO A 58 0.79 9.30 -11.23
N LEU A 59 -0.23 9.83 -11.90
CA LEU A 59 -1.63 9.60 -11.52
C LEU A 59 -1.97 8.09 -11.59
N PRO A 60 -2.95 7.61 -10.80
CA PRO A 60 -3.51 6.28 -10.98
C PRO A 60 -4.09 6.10 -12.39
N LEU A 61 -4.04 4.88 -12.92
CA LEU A 61 -4.63 4.52 -14.21
C LEU A 61 -6.16 4.50 -14.13
N SER A 62 -6.72 4.14 -12.98
CA SER A 62 -8.15 4.10 -12.71
C SER A 62 -8.70 5.44 -12.17
N LEU A 63 -7.91 6.52 -12.20
CA LEU A 63 -8.39 7.83 -11.76
C LEU A 63 -9.51 8.33 -12.69
N PRO A 64 -10.69 8.72 -12.17
CA PRO A 64 -11.76 9.24 -13.00
C PRO A 64 -11.30 10.44 -13.84
N GLN A 65 -11.71 10.47 -15.11
CA GLN A 65 -11.24 11.48 -16.07
C GLN A 65 -11.63 12.90 -15.66
N ASP A 66 -12.80 13.08 -15.04
CA ASP A 66 -13.27 14.36 -14.52
C ASP A 66 -12.40 14.86 -13.36
N VAL A 67 -11.90 13.96 -12.51
CA VAL A 67 -10.95 14.26 -11.44
C VAL A 67 -9.57 14.59 -12.02
N ALA A 68 -9.12 13.80 -13.00
CA ALA A 68 -7.82 13.97 -13.63
C ALA A 68 -7.70 15.29 -14.42
N SER A 69 -8.79 15.71 -15.06
CA SER A 69 -8.79 16.82 -16.03
C SER A 69 -9.21 18.17 -15.42
N ASN A 70 -9.82 18.19 -14.24
CA ASN A 70 -10.36 19.42 -13.63
C ASN A 70 -9.70 19.72 -12.27
N PRO A 71 -8.41 20.13 -12.27
CA PRO A 71 -7.72 20.49 -11.04
C PRO A 71 -8.38 21.68 -10.33
N SER A 72 -9.11 22.55 -11.06
CA SER A 72 -9.98 23.64 -10.58
C SER A 72 -11.01 23.22 -9.55
N THR A 73 -11.50 22.00 -9.67
CA THR A 73 -12.69 21.53 -8.95
C THR A 73 -12.33 20.53 -7.88
N TRP A 74 -11.23 19.80 -8.06
CA TRP A 74 -10.83 18.69 -7.23
C TRP A 74 -9.50 18.94 -6.53
N VAL A 75 -9.49 18.74 -5.21
CA VAL A 75 -8.26 18.66 -4.44
C VAL A 75 -7.84 17.20 -4.40
N LEU A 76 -6.67 16.91 -4.98
CA LEU A 76 -6.12 15.57 -5.06
C LEU A 76 -4.90 15.46 -4.12
N ALA A 77 -5.04 14.68 -3.06
CA ALA A 77 -3.99 14.40 -2.09
C ALA A 77 -3.48 12.97 -2.27
N TYR A 78 -2.18 12.77 -2.05
CA TYR A 78 -1.56 11.46 -2.17
C TYR A 78 -0.60 11.18 -1.04
N GLU A 79 -0.38 9.90 -0.83
CA GLU A 79 0.70 9.34 -0.05
C GLU A 79 1.26 8.12 -0.79
N ARG A 80 2.57 7.91 -0.65
CA ARG A 80 3.32 6.86 -1.32
C ARG A 80 4.40 6.32 -0.41
N ALA A 81 4.40 5.01 -0.23
CA ALA A 81 5.45 4.24 0.42
C ALA A 81 6.18 3.38 -0.63
N VAL A 82 7.49 3.54 -0.73
CA VAL A 82 8.36 2.76 -1.63
C VAL A 82 9.38 2.00 -0.79
N SER A 83 9.40 0.69 -0.87
CA SER A 83 10.40 -0.11 -0.14
C SER A 83 11.82 0.18 -0.63
N ASN A 84 12.78 -0.05 0.25
CA ASN A 84 14.16 -0.26 -0.20
C ASN A 84 14.20 -1.49 -1.14
N PRO A 85 15.16 -1.54 -2.08
CA PRO A 85 15.31 -2.69 -2.96
C PRO A 85 15.53 -3.99 -2.18
N VAL A 86 14.69 -4.99 -2.46
CA VAL A 86 14.72 -6.31 -1.84
C VAL A 86 15.40 -7.29 -2.79
N PRO A 87 16.39 -8.09 -2.36
CA PRO A 87 17.01 -9.07 -3.25
C PRO A 87 16.02 -10.12 -3.77
N ALA A 88 15.93 -10.27 -5.09
CA ALA A 88 15.05 -11.24 -5.77
C ALA A 88 15.25 -12.67 -5.26
N ARG A 89 16.49 -13.06 -4.90
CA ARG A 89 16.78 -14.38 -4.30
C ARG A 89 15.94 -14.69 -3.06
N ARG A 90 15.62 -13.70 -2.23
CA ARG A 90 14.80 -13.90 -1.01
C ARG A 90 13.35 -14.17 -1.37
N VAL A 91 12.87 -13.54 -2.44
CA VAL A 91 11.53 -13.77 -2.97
C VAL A 91 11.45 -15.17 -3.57
N SER A 92 12.39 -15.55 -4.44
CA SER A 92 12.41 -16.87 -5.08
C SER A 92 12.55 -18.00 -4.06
N GLN A 93 13.39 -17.83 -3.02
CA GLN A 93 13.52 -18.81 -1.93
C GLN A 93 12.20 -19.00 -1.18
N HIS A 94 11.51 -17.91 -0.85
CA HIS A 94 10.22 -17.98 -0.17
C HIS A 94 9.16 -18.66 -1.04
N GLN A 95 9.12 -18.35 -2.34
CA GLN A 95 8.20 -19.02 -3.28
C GLN A 95 8.50 -20.52 -3.40
N ALA A 96 9.77 -20.93 -3.44
CA ALA A 96 10.17 -22.33 -3.48
C ALA A 96 9.75 -23.10 -2.22
N GLN A 97 9.77 -22.46 -1.04
CA GLN A 97 9.29 -23.06 0.21
C GLN A 97 7.76 -23.25 0.26
N GLN A 98 7.01 -22.42 -0.47
CA GLN A 98 5.54 -22.48 -0.51
C GLN A 98 4.97 -23.34 -1.64
N GLN A 99 5.80 -23.74 -2.61
CA GLN A 99 5.36 -24.59 -3.72
C GLN A 99 5.33 -26.06 -3.26
N PRO A 100 4.18 -26.77 -3.38
CA PRO A 100 4.15 -28.21 -3.19
C PRO A 100 5.10 -28.88 -4.19
N THR A 101 5.93 -29.81 -3.73
CA THR A 101 6.85 -30.59 -4.56
C THR A 101 6.08 -31.49 -5.52
N ALA A 102 5.63 -30.93 -6.65
CA ALA A 102 5.19 -31.72 -7.79
C ALA A 102 6.45 -32.11 -8.61
N PRO A 103 6.69 -33.40 -8.89
CA PRO A 103 7.97 -33.87 -9.44
C PRO A 103 8.38 -33.32 -10.82
N ASP A 104 7.47 -32.74 -11.62
CA ASP A 104 7.71 -32.53 -13.06
C ASP A 104 7.47 -31.10 -13.57
N ALA A 105 7.32 -30.10 -12.70
CA ALA A 105 7.13 -28.72 -13.15
C ALA A 105 8.46 -28.04 -13.49
N LYS A 106 8.83 -27.98 -14.78
CA LYS A 106 9.93 -27.14 -15.27
C LYS A 106 9.72 -25.68 -14.81
N PRO A 107 10.72 -25.01 -14.20
CA PRO A 107 10.62 -23.62 -13.84
C PRO A 107 10.59 -22.75 -15.11
N SER A 108 9.41 -22.24 -15.45
CA SER A 108 9.25 -21.19 -16.46
C SER A 108 9.62 -19.85 -15.83
N ALA A 109 10.91 -19.56 -15.72
CA ALA A 109 11.41 -18.25 -15.33
C ALA A 109 11.04 -17.23 -16.43
N GLY A 110 10.44 -16.10 -16.05
CA GLY A 110 10.36 -14.92 -16.94
C GLY A 110 9.03 -14.15 -16.91
N LYS A 111 7.86 -14.80 -17.07
CA LYS A 111 6.57 -14.07 -17.20
C LYS A 111 5.55 -14.32 -16.09
N THR A 112 5.68 -15.43 -15.36
CA THR A 112 4.65 -15.87 -14.40
C THR A 112 4.96 -15.45 -12.96
N GLU A 113 6.16 -14.91 -12.68
CA GLU A 113 6.61 -14.62 -11.32
C GLU A 113 6.08 -13.29 -10.77
N ALA A 114 6.12 -12.21 -11.56
CA ALA A 114 5.67 -10.89 -11.11
C ALA A 114 4.16 -10.84 -10.80
N PRO A 115 3.25 -11.41 -11.63
CA PRO A 115 1.82 -11.44 -11.31
C PRO A 115 1.52 -12.26 -10.06
N ARG A 116 2.24 -13.37 -9.85
CA ARG A 116 2.12 -14.20 -8.64
C ARG A 116 2.63 -13.47 -7.41
N LEU A 117 3.75 -12.77 -7.52
CA LEU A 117 4.36 -11.99 -6.45
C LEU A 117 3.47 -10.83 -6.03
N LEU A 118 2.94 -10.06 -6.98
CA LEU A 118 1.98 -8.99 -6.70
C LEU A 118 0.75 -9.53 -5.96
N ARG A 119 0.19 -10.65 -6.42
CA ARG A 119 -0.96 -11.27 -5.76
C ARG A 119 -0.65 -11.69 -4.33
N ALA A 120 0.47 -12.38 -4.09
CA ALA A 120 0.88 -12.77 -2.75
C ALA A 120 1.11 -11.56 -1.84
N TYR A 121 1.77 -10.53 -2.37
CA TYR A 121 1.99 -9.27 -1.68
C TYR A 121 0.67 -8.58 -1.30
N ALA A 122 -0.24 -8.41 -2.26
CA ALA A 122 -1.56 -7.79 -2.04
C ALA A 122 -2.39 -8.57 -1.01
N ARG A 123 -2.40 -9.90 -1.08
CA ARG A 123 -3.07 -10.76 -0.08
C ARG A 123 -2.53 -10.50 1.33
N THR A 124 -1.21 -10.44 1.49
CA THR A 124 -0.58 -10.19 2.79
C THR A 124 -0.87 -8.77 3.28
N VAL A 125 -0.76 -7.76 2.41
CA VAL A 125 -1.08 -6.36 2.74
C VAL A 125 -2.52 -6.22 3.20
N HIS A 126 -3.48 -6.74 2.43
CA HIS A 126 -4.90 -6.61 2.75
C HIS A 126 -5.30 -7.44 3.98
N SER A 127 -4.67 -8.61 4.18
CA SER A 127 -4.84 -9.40 5.41
C SER A 127 -4.28 -8.65 6.62
N ALA A 128 -3.13 -7.97 6.50
CA ALA A 128 -2.61 -7.15 7.59
C ALA A 128 -3.49 -5.93 7.86
N PHE A 129 -3.99 -5.27 6.81
CA PHE A 129 -4.90 -4.13 6.93
C PHE A 129 -6.18 -4.50 7.65
N SER A 130 -6.76 -5.68 7.42
CA SER A 130 -8.05 -6.07 8.01
C SER A 130 -8.08 -6.14 9.54
N TRP A 131 -6.89 -6.13 10.18
CA TRP A 131 -6.70 -6.07 11.63
C TRP A 131 -6.35 -4.68 12.18
N THR A 132 -6.39 -3.65 11.33
CA THR A 132 -6.09 -2.27 11.73
C THR A 132 -7.34 -1.60 12.34
N PRO A 133 -7.16 -0.58 13.21
CA PRO A 133 -8.29 0.22 13.71
C PRO A 133 -9.15 0.81 12.59
N GLN A 134 -8.53 1.25 11.49
CA GLN A 134 -9.24 1.79 10.33
C GLN A 134 -10.10 0.72 9.66
N ALA A 135 -9.60 -0.49 9.47
CA ALA A 135 -10.40 -1.59 8.91
C ALA A 135 -11.57 -1.99 9.80
N PHE A 136 -11.38 -2.00 11.13
CA PHE A 136 -12.49 -2.24 12.05
C PHE A 136 -13.57 -1.16 11.96
N ALA A 137 -13.19 0.11 11.84
CA ALA A 137 -14.13 1.20 11.63
C ALA A 137 -14.91 1.06 10.31
N ILE A 138 -14.23 0.71 9.22
CA ILE A 138 -14.87 0.43 7.92
C ILE A 138 -15.83 -0.76 8.07
N ARG A 139 -15.38 -1.88 8.65
CA ARG A 139 -16.18 -3.09 8.85
C ARG A 139 -17.43 -2.83 9.70
N ALA A 140 -17.33 -1.96 10.70
CA ALA A 140 -18.46 -1.58 11.56
C ALA A 140 -19.48 -0.68 10.84
N SER A 141 -19.05 0.05 9.81
CA SER A 141 -19.89 0.96 9.02
C SER A 141 -20.62 0.26 7.86
N ILE A 142 -20.49 -1.07 7.76
CA ILE A 142 -21.13 -1.91 6.74
C ILE A 142 -22.12 -2.85 7.43
N PRO A 143 -23.44 -2.68 7.22
CA PRO A 143 -24.44 -3.57 7.80
C PRO A 143 -24.39 -5.01 7.25
N GLU A 144 -24.10 -5.18 5.96
CA GLU A 144 -24.27 -6.46 5.24
C GLU A 144 -23.23 -7.49 5.67
N PRO A 145 -23.66 -8.64 6.23
CA PRO A 145 -22.74 -9.71 6.60
C PRO A 145 -21.93 -10.22 5.40
N ALA A 146 -22.54 -10.30 4.21
CA ALA A 146 -21.87 -10.78 3.01
C ALA A 146 -20.67 -9.91 2.61
N ILE A 147 -20.79 -8.58 2.70
CA ILE A 147 -19.71 -7.64 2.40
C ILE A 147 -18.66 -7.67 3.51
N ARG A 148 -19.08 -7.76 4.79
CA ARG A 148 -18.17 -7.88 5.94
C ARG A 148 -17.29 -9.13 5.92
N ARG A 149 -17.65 -10.18 5.18
CA ARG A 149 -16.79 -11.36 4.96
C ARG A 149 -15.54 -11.04 4.14
N SER A 150 -15.55 -9.94 3.36
CA SER A 150 -14.37 -9.54 2.56
C SER A 150 -13.16 -9.05 3.40
N PHE A 151 -13.32 -8.96 4.72
CA PHE A 151 -12.23 -8.69 5.68
C PHE A 151 -11.57 -9.97 6.22
N ASP A 152 -12.23 -11.12 6.05
CA ASP A 152 -11.78 -12.38 6.64
C ASP A 152 -10.56 -12.91 5.88
N ALA A 153 -9.58 -13.46 6.61
CA ALA A 153 -8.35 -13.96 6.00
C ALA A 153 -8.62 -15.00 4.90
N ALA A 154 -9.56 -15.91 5.11
CA ALA A 154 -9.93 -16.92 4.11
C ALA A 154 -10.49 -16.30 2.82
N TRP A 155 -11.23 -15.19 2.92
CA TRP A 155 -11.69 -14.45 1.74
C TRP A 155 -10.50 -13.87 0.99
N ILE A 156 -9.69 -13.07 1.69
CA ILE A 156 -8.55 -12.34 1.11
C ILE A 156 -7.55 -13.31 0.45
N GLN A 157 -7.26 -14.45 1.09
CA GLN A 157 -6.32 -15.45 0.59
C GLN A 157 -6.80 -16.17 -0.68
N ASN A 158 -8.11 -16.14 -0.98
CA ASN A 158 -8.65 -16.70 -2.21
C ASN A 158 -8.74 -15.70 -3.37
N LEU A 159 -8.60 -14.39 -3.11
CA LEU A 159 -8.71 -13.35 -4.15
C LEU A 159 -7.58 -13.44 -5.17
N ALA A 160 -7.93 -13.37 -6.46
CA ALA A 160 -6.94 -13.24 -7.53
C ALA A 160 -6.45 -11.79 -7.68
N PHE A 161 -7.24 -10.84 -7.16
CA PHE A 161 -7.13 -9.41 -7.43
C PHE A 161 -7.32 -9.13 -8.92
N ASP A 162 -8.38 -9.72 -9.47
CA ASP A 162 -8.88 -9.44 -10.82
C ASP A 162 -9.91 -8.30 -10.74
N GLU A 163 -10.16 -7.62 -11.86
CA GLU A 163 -11.12 -6.51 -11.91
C GLU A 163 -12.50 -6.92 -11.37
N GLY A 164 -13.05 -6.09 -10.48
CA GLY A 164 -14.29 -6.35 -9.77
C GLY A 164 -14.15 -7.08 -8.44
N ASP A 165 -12.99 -7.67 -8.12
CA ASP A 165 -12.75 -8.30 -6.82
C ASP A 165 -12.94 -7.29 -5.68
N LEU A 166 -13.71 -7.69 -4.65
CA LEU A 166 -13.96 -6.88 -3.46
C LEU A 166 -13.08 -7.33 -2.30
N VAL A 167 -12.40 -6.37 -1.67
CA VAL A 167 -11.55 -6.60 -0.49
C VAL A 167 -11.80 -5.55 0.57
N ASN A 168 -11.83 -5.96 1.84
CA ASN A 168 -12.03 -5.08 3.00
C ASN A 168 -13.21 -4.10 2.83
N GLY A 169 -14.30 -4.61 2.26
CA GLY A 169 -15.65 -4.02 2.24
C GLY A 169 -15.89 -2.89 1.24
N VAL A 170 -14.89 -2.05 1.00
CA VAL A 170 -15.04 -0.84 0.18
C VAL A 170 -14.02 -0.74 -0.95
N TYR A 171 -13.04 -1.63 -1.00
CA TYR A 171 -12.00 -1.57 -2.03
C TYR A 171 -12.32 -2.57 -3.11
N LYS A 172 -12.60 -2.06 -4.31
CA LYS A 172 -12.91 -2.88 -5.48
C LYS A 172 -11.80 -2.74 -6.49
N VAL A 173 -11.29 -3.85 -7.00
CA VAL A 173 -10.22 -3.82 -8.00
C VAL A 173 -10.75 -3.18 -9.29
N ALA A 174 -10.08 -2.11 -9.72
CA ALA A 174 -10.43 -1.33 -10.90
C ALA A 174 -9.38 -1.46 -12.03
N TYR A 175 -8.20 -1.98 -11.72
CA TYR A 175 -7.17 -2.27 -12.71
C TYR A 175 -6.26 -3.38 -12.21
N ARG A 176 -5.91 -4.31 -13.11
CA ARG A 176 -4.86 -5.30 -12.91
C ARG A 176 -4.06 -5.48 -14.19
N GLY A 177 -2.74 -5.31 -14.12
CA GLY A 177 -1.88 -5.56 -15.26
C GLY A 177 -0.49 -4.92 -15.13
N PRO A 178 0.19 -4.66 -16.26
CA PRO A 178 1.48 -4.00 -16.27
C PRO A 178 1.44 -2.67 -15.53
N GLY A 179 2.46 -2.38 -14.74
CA GLY A 179 2.63 -1.06 -14.13
C GLY A 179 3.22 -0.05 -15.12
N ARG A 180 3.65 1.09 -14.58
CA ARG A 180 4.18 2.20 -15.40
C ARG A 180 5.65 2.04 -15.77
N VAL A 181 6.32 1.04 -15.20
CA VAL A 181 7.73 0.73 -15.46
C VAL A 181 7.77 -0.63 -16.17
N PRO A 182 8.59 -0.81 -17.22
CA PRO A 182 8.76 -2.12 -17.85
C PRO A 182 9.08 -3.21 -16.82
N GLY A 183 8.39 -4.35 -16.91
CA GLY A 183 8.55 -5.46 -15.97
C GLY A 183 7.89 -5.25 -14.60
N SER A 184 7.15 -4.17 -14.38
CA SER A 184 6.34 -4.01 -13.17
C SER A 184 4.91 -4.52 -13.34
N GLU A 185 4.34 -4.99 -12.24
CA GLU A 185 2.96 -5.47 -12.13
C GLU A 185 2.22 -4.60 -11.12
N ARG A 186 0.97 -4.26 -11.41
CA ARG A 186 0.20 -3.27 -10.67
C ARG A 186 -1.25 -3.71 -10.48
N VAL A 187 -1.79 -3.41 -9.31
CA VAL A 187 -3.22 -3.45 -9.01
C VAL A 187 -3.67 -2.11 -8.44
N GLU A 188 -4.82 -1.63 -8.89
CA GLU A 188 -5.49 -0.45 -8.34
C GLU A 188 -6.86 -0.83 -7.80
N LEU A 189 -7.18 -0.34 -6.61
CA LEU A 189 -8.45 -0.57 -5.95
C LEU A 189 -9.12 0.77 -5.69
N VAL A 190 -10.27 0.98 -6.31
CA VAL A 190 -11.10 2.17 -6.07
C VAL A 190 -11.91 1.98 -4.78
N ILE A 191 -12.08 3.07 -4.04
CA ILE A 191 -13.00 3.11 -2.90
C ILE A 191 -14.42 3.24 -3.45
N GLU A 192 -15.16 2.13 -3.41
CA GLU A 192 -16.57 2.02 -3.79
C GLU A 192 -17.36 1.56 -2.56
N ALA A 193 -17.91 2.52 -1.82
CA ALA A 193 -18.73 2.22 -0.65
C ALA A 193 -20.04 1.55 -1.08
N PRO A 194 -20.49 0.46 -0.42
CA PRO A 194 -21.76 -0.16 -0.75
C PRO A 194 -22.94 0.80 -0.46
N PRO A 195 -24.11 0.63 -1.11
CA PRO A 195 -25.27 1.52 -0.92
C PRO A 195 -25.75 1.67 0.53
N SER A 196 -25.44 0.69 1.35
CA SER A 196 -25.76 0.56 2.77
C SER A 196 -24.73 1.19 3.72
N TRP A 197 -23.64 1.74 3.18
CA TRP A 197 -22.56 2.33 3.93
C TRP A 197 -23.04 3.47 4.82
N THR A 198 -22.66 3.43 6.10
CA THR A 198 -23.03 4.45 7.10
C THR A 198 -21.85 5.32 7.53
N GLY A 199 -20.66 5.07 6.98
CA GLY A 199 -19.46 5.83 7.28
C GLY A 199 -19.36 7.14 6.48
N PRO A 200 -18.26 7.89 6.64
CA PRO A 200 -18.03 9.10 5.87
C PRO A 200 -17.89 8.80 4.37
N GLU A 201 -18.31 9.74 3.52
CA GLU A 201 -18.01 9.66 2.10
C GLU A 201 -16.51 9.88 1.88
N VAL A 202 -15.86 8.93 1.22
CA VAL A 202 -14.45 8.98 0.87
C VAL A 202 -14.29 8.56 -0.57
N ARG A 203 -13.59 9.37 -1.36
CA ARG A 203 -13.21 9.05 -2.73
C ARG A 203 -11.72 8.83 -2.80
N GLY A 204 -11.31 7.69 -3.36
CA GLY A 204 -9.92 7.36 -3.40
C GLY A 204 -9.57 6.11 -4.20
N ILE A 205 -8.27 5.94 -4.42
CA ILE A 205 -7.67 4.75 -5.01
C ILE A 205 -6.50 4.33 -4.13
N ILE A 206 -6.42 3.02 -3.85
CA ILE A 206 -5.21 2.39 -3.31
C ILE A 206 -4.49 1.70 -4.46
N VAL A 207 -3.18 1.84 -4.50
CA VAL A 207 -2.32 1.20 -5.50
C VAL A 207 -1.37 0.27 -4.78
N ALA A 208 -1.18 -0.93 -5.31
CA ALA A 208 -0.03 -1.77 -5.03
C ALA A 208 0.71 -2.07 -6.34
N GLU A 209 2.03 -1.87 -6.35
CA GLU A 209 2.88 -2.14 -7.50
C GLU A 209 4.14 -2.89 -7.06
N VAL A 210 4.48 -3.93 -7.81
CA VAL A 210 5.73 -4.69 -7.67
C VAL A 210 6.57 -4.43 -8.90
N ARG A 211 7.75 -3.84 -8.70
CA ARG A 211 8.70 -3.53 -9.77
C ARG A 211 9.83 -4.56 -9.75
N GLY A 212 9.91 -5.39 -10.78
CA GLY A 212 11.11 -6.16 -11.07
C GLY A 212 12.18 -5.25 -11.67
N GLY A 213 13.45 -5.55 -11.43
CA GLY A 213 14.50 -4.97 -12.25
C GLY A 213 14.34 -5.46 -13.69
N ALA A 214 14.26 -4.53 -14.63
CA ALA A 214 14.07 -4.83 -16.04
C ALA A 214 15.16 -5.80 -16.54
N GLU A 215 14.76 -6.76 -17.39
CA GLU A 215 15.67 -7.34 -18.36
C GLU A 215 15.90 -6.27 -19.44
N ALA A 216 16.95 -5.48 -19.27
CA ALA A 216 17.49 -4.62 -20.33
C ALA A 216 18.70 -5.33 -20.95
N GLU A 217 18.73 -5.39 -22.28
CA GLU A 217 19.90 -5.80 -23.04
C GLU A 217 21.00 -4.73 -22.87
N ALA A 218 22.04 -5.07 -22.09
CA ALA A 218 23.34 -4.38 -21.87
C ALA A 218 23.31 -2.93 -21.33
N GLU A 219 23.86 -2.64 -20.14
CA GLU A 219 25.31 -2.49 -19.85
C GLU A 219 25.72 -2.95 -18.40
N ALA A 220 26.29 -4.16 -18.38
CA ALA A 220 27.36 -4.76 -17.58
C ALA A 220 27.47 -4.80 -16.03
N GLU A 221 26.86 -3.99 -15.16
CA GLU A 221 26.99 -4.30 -13.71
C GLU A 221 25.94 -3.69 -12.77
N ALA A 222 25.59 -2.42 -12.95
CA ALA A 222 24.56 -1.76 -12.15
C ALA A 222 23.16 -2.33 -12.44
N GLU A 223 22.87 -2.64 -13.72
CA GLU A 223 21.62 -3.26 -14.14
C GLU A 223 21.54 -4.74 -13.75
N ALA A 224 22.64 -5.50 -13.78
CA ALA A 224 22.68 -6.87 -13.28
C ALA A 224 22.35 -6.95 -11.77
N LYS A 225 22.70 -5.90 -11.01
CA LYS A 225 22.34 -5.77 -9.60
C LYS A 225 20.89 -5.32 -9.42
N ALA A 226 20.36 -4.46 -10.30
CA ALA A 226 18.97 -4.01 -10.30
C ALA A 226 17.98 -5.11 -10.73
N ALA A 227 18.29 -5.90 -11.76
CA ALA A 227 17.56 -7.10 -12.20
C ALA A 227 17.44 -8.16 -11.08
N ARG A 228 18.34 -8.09 -10.08
CA ARG A 228 18.33 -8.94 -8.89
C ARG A 228 17.60 -8.31 -7.71
N GLN A 229 16.84 -7.25 -7.92
CA GLN A 229 16.12 -6.54 -6.88
C GLN A 229 14.65 -6.34 -7.27
N VAL A 230 13.81 -6.34 -6.24
CA VAL A 230 12.38 -6.09 -6.32
C VAL A 230 12.06 -4.89 -5.43
N VAL A 231 11.24 -3.98 -5.92
CA VAL A 231 10.74 -2.83 -5.15
C VAL A 231 9.23 -2.93 -5.02
N PHE A 232 8.73 -2.77 -3.80
CA PHE A 232 7.31 -2.78 -3.48
C PHE A 232 6.82 -1.35 -3.24
N VAL A 233 5.69 -1.01 -3.84
CA VAL A 233 5.12 0.32 -3.76
C VAL A 233 3.67 0.20 -3.31
N ASN A 234 3.31 0.97 -2.28
CA ASN A 234 1.92 1.27 -1.95
C ASN A 234 1.65 2.76 -2.15
N GLU A 235 0.51 3.09 -2.73
CA GLU A 235 0.04 4.47 -2.83
C GLU A 235 -1.39 4.57 -2.35
N THR A 236 -1.75 5.73 -1.82
CA THR A 236 -3.14 6.08 -1.55
C THR A 236 -3.37 7.47 -2.10
N TRP A 237 -4.39 7.55 -2.95
CA TRP A 237 -4.85 8.78 -3.58
C TRP A 237 -6.23 9.05 -3.06
N LEU A 238 -6.45 10.22 -2.46
CA LEU A 238 -7.76 10.68 -2.02
C LEU A 238 -8.10 11.97 -2.73
N TRP A 239 -9.38 12.16 -3.04
CA TRP A 239 -9.84 13.43 -3.58
C TRP A 239 -11.18 13.86 -2.99
N ARG A 240 -11.36 15.18 -3.04
CA ARG A 240 -12.56 15.87 -2.62
C ARG A 240 -12.78 17.08 -3.52
N ARG A 241 -14.00 17.57 -3.61
CA ARG A 241 -14.29 18.85 -4.24
C ARG A 241 -13.70 20.00 -3.43
N GLU A 242 -13.41 21.09 -4.11
CA GLU A 242 -13.10 22.35 -3.44
C GLU A 242 -14.28 22.76 -2.54
N GLY A 243 -13.99 23.19 -1.32
CA GLY A 243 -15.01 23.50 -0.29
C GLY A 243 -15.49 22.32 0.57
N GLU A 244 -15.22 21.07 0.19
CA GLU A 244 -15.51 19.92 1.07
C GLU A 244 -14.48 19.77 2.20
N LYS A 245 -14.86 19.04 3.25
CA LYS A 245 -13.99 18.76 4.39
C LYS A 245 -12.69 18.08 3.93
N ALA A 246 -11.56 18.58 4.44
CA ALA A 246 -10.25 18.02 4.18
C ALA A 246 -10.19 16.51 4.50
N THR A 247 -9.63 15.75 3.57
CA THR A 247 -9.32 14.33 3.74
C THR A 247 -8.20 14.15 4.77
N MET A 248 -8.06 12.94 5.30
CA MET A 248 -7.01 12.65 6.30
C MET A 248 -5.59 12.96 5.77
N LEU A 249 -5.34 12.72 4.48
CA LEU A 249 -4.06 12.99 3.81
C LEU A 249 -3.78 14.49 3.61
N GLU A 250 -4.67 15.39 4.00
CA GLU A 250 -4.44 16.82 3.91
C GLU A 250 -3.98 17.43 5.23
N THR A 251 -4.25 16.75 6.36
CA THR A 251 -3.87 17.20 7.70
C THR A 251 -2.51 16.66 8.11
N ALA A 252 -1.76 17.36 8.96
CA ALA A 252 -0.45 16.90 9.42
C ALA A 252 -0.55 15.56 10.18
N VAL A 253 -1.51 15.45 11.11
CA VAL A 253 -1.73 14.24 11.91
C VAL A 253 -2.18 13.07 11.04
N GLY A 254 -3.13 13.29 10.13
CA GLY A 254 -3.61 12.23 9.23
C GLY A 254 -2.55 11.77 8.24
N LYS A 255 -1.72 12.68 7.70
CA LYS A 255 -0.55 12.33 6.87
C LYS A 255 0.46 11.49 7.63
N TRP A 256 0.80 11.89 8.86
CA TRP A 256 1.74 11.14 9.68
C TRP A 256 1.21 9.73 9.99
N PHE A 257 -0.05 9.63 10.43
CA PHE A 257 -0.66 8.35 10.75
C PHE A 257 -0.77 7.43 9.52
N HIS A 258 -1.27 7.96 8.41
CA HIS A 258 -1.44 7.17 7.19
C HIS A 258 -0.08 6.78 6.59
N GLY A 259 0.93 7.65 6.67
CA GLY A 259 2.32 7.34 6.30
C GLY A 259 2.90 6.19 7.10
N LEU A 260 2.68 6.20 8.42
CA LEU A 260 3.07 5.09 9.30
C LEU A 260 2.36 3.80 8.91
N LEU A 261 1.05 3.86 8.65
CA LEU A 261 0.25 2.71 8.25
C LEU A 261 0.73 2.13 6.90
N ALA A 262 0.90 2.96 5.88
CA ALA A 262 1.34 2.50 4.56
C ALA A 262 2.75 1.90 4.60
N GLY A 263 3.68 2.53 5.33
CA GLY A 263 5.03 1.99 5.54
C GLY A 263 5.00 0.65 6.28
N TRP A 264 4.19 0.53 7.32
CA TRP A 264 3.99 -0.75 8.02
C TRP A 264 3.39 -1.81 7.10
N LEU A 265 2.37 -1.47 6.31
CA LEU A 265 1.77 -2.40 5.34
C LEU A 265 2.78 -2.87 4.30
N VAL A 266 3.65 -2.00 3.79
CA VAL A 266 4.75 -2.40 2.90
C VAL A 266 5.66 -3.42 3.59
N MET A 267 6.07 -3.17 4.84
CA MET A 267 6.89 -4.11 5.60
C MET A 267 6.19 -5.46 5.80
N ARG A 268 4.89 -5.46 6.14
CA ARG A 268 4.10 -6.69 6.30
C ARG A 268 4.00 -7.46 4.98
N GLY A 269 3.72 -6.76 3.90
CA GLY A 269 3.67 -7.34 2.56
C GLY A 269 4.99 -8.02 2.18
N ILE A 270 6.13 -7.33 2.39
CA ILE A 270 7.48 -7.89 2.15
C ILE A 270 7.71 -9.14 3.00
N ALA A 271 7.40 -9.09 4.29
CA ALA A 271 7.57 -10.24 5.19
C ALA A 271 6.74 -11.47 4.76
N GLY A 272 5.61 -11.28 4.09
CA GLY A 272 4.80 -12.38 3.56
C GLY A 272 5.22 -12.90 2.19
N VAL A 273 6.25 -12.32 1.56
CA VAL A 273 6.77 -12.74 0.24
C VAL A 273 8.27 -12.91 0.21
N THR A 274 8.93 -12.84 1.37
CA THR A 274 10.38 -13.02 1.51
C THR A 274 10.70 -13.84 2.74
N THR A 275 11.84 -14.52 2.73
CA THR A 275 12.42 -15.08 3.94
C THR A 275 13.05 -13.98 4.78
N GLU A 276 12.78 -13.96 6.09
CA GLU A 276 13.62 -13.21 7.04
C GLU A 276 15.01 -13.88 7.05
N ASN A 277 16.06 -13.08 7.13
CA ASN A 277 17.44 -13.58 7.17
C ASN A 277 17.60 -14.69 8.22
N GLY A 278 18.26 -15.78 7.83
CA GLY A 278 19.10 -16.53 8.77
C GLY A 278 20.27 -15.68 9.25
#